data_AF-A0A1I8Q246-F1
#
_entry.id   AF-A0A1I8Q246-F1
#
_cell.length_a   1.000
_cell.length_b   1.000
_cell.length_c   1.000
_cell.angle_alpha   90.00
_cell.angle_beta   90.00
_cell.angle_gamma   90.00
#
_symmetry.space_group_name_H-M   'P 1'
#
loop_
_entity.id
_entity.type
_entity.pdbx_description
1 polymer ?
#
loop_
_entity_poly.entity_id
_entity_poly.type
_entity_poly.pdbx_seq_one_letter_code
_entity_poly.pdbx_strand_id
1 'polypeptide(L)'
;MKPGNLHSALVAVLLLFGGLILAEHDMTQDEAERLAADIIIKCGHEVDISKQETLNLFPETSSAIGNMTDKMKQFMLCFYKKLELIDATGKPDVEGFTLYLENRFPAKKHKVKPTLAKCLEGQTADTFEAMGKIDICLIKNILE
;
A
#
# COMPACT_ATOMS: atom_id res chain seq x y z
N MET A 1 -15.51 -24.12 11.07
CA MET A 1 -15.04 -22.79 10.61
C MET A 1 -16.24 -21.98 10.16
N LYS A 2 -16.53 -20.83 10.77
CA LYS A 2 -17.71 -20.01 10.45
C LYS A 2 -17.44 -19.17 9.19
N PRO A 3 -18.35 -19.18 8.18
CA PRO A 3 -18.18 -18.47 6.91
C PRO A 3 -18.46 -16.94 7.00
N GLY A 4 -18.25 -16.32 8.17
CA GLY A 4 -18.65 -14.93 8.45
C GLY A 4 -17.52 -13.89 8.49
N ASN A 5 -16.25 -14.29 8.60
CA ASN A 5 -15.16 -13.32 8.86
C ASN A 5 -14.46 -12.79 7.60
N LEU A 6 -14.65 -13.42 6.44
CA LEU A 6 -13.90 -13.05 5.23
C LEU A 6 -14.46 -11.79 4.55
N HIS A 7 -15.78 -11.56 4.63
CA HIS A 7 -16.40 -10.33 4.15
C HIS A 7 -16.02 -9.12 5.04
N SER A 8 -15.99 -9.28 6.36
CA SER A 8 -15.60 -8.18 7.26
C SER A 8 -14.14 -7.77 7.13
N ALA A 9 -13.22 -8.70 6.85
CA ALA A 9 -11.81 -8.37 6.60
C ALA A 9 -11.64 -7.58 5.29
N LEU A 10 -12.36 -7.96 4.22
CA LEU A 10 -12.31 -7.24 2.95
C LEU A 10 -12.87 -5.81 3.07
N VAL A 11 -13.93 -5.64 3.85
CA VAL A 11 -14.56 -4.32 4.12
C VAL A 11 -13.67 -3.45 5.00
N ALA A 12 -12.97 -4.01 5.98
CA ALA A 12 -12.00 -3.27 6.80
C ALA A 12 -10.80 -2.76 5.97
N VAL A 13 -10.30 -3.60 5.04
CA VAL A 13 -9.26 -3.21 4.09
C VAL A 13 -9.73 -2.04 3.22
N LEU A 14 -10.97 -2.10 2.70
CA LEU A 14 -11.56 -1.06 1.85
C LEU A 14 -11.72 0.30 2.57
N LEU A 15 -12.14 0.29 3.85
CA LEU A 15 -12.30 1.49 4.69
C LEU A 15 -10.99 2.28 4.92
N LEU A 16 -9.82 1.62 4.87
CA LEU A 16 -8.52 2.26 5.09
C LEU A 16 -7.96 2.95 3.83
N PHE A 17 -8.39 2.54 2.63
CA PHE A 17 -8.00 3.18 1.36
C PHE A 17 -8.88 4.36 0.99
N GLY A 18 -10.12 4.42 1.52
CA GLY A 18 -11.06 5.51 1.27
C GLY A 18 -10.53 6.90 1.63
N GLY A 19 -9.78 6.98 2.74
CA GLY A 19 -9.30 8.25 3.30
C GLY A 19 -8.29 9.00 2.42
N LEU A 20 -7.48 8.29 1.62
CA LEU A 20 -6.44 8.93 0.82
C LEU A 20 -7.02 9.72 -0.35
N ILE A 21 -7.99 9.14 -1.04
CA ILE A 21 -8.43 9.67 -2.33
C ILE A 21 -9.43 10.83 -2.14
N LEU A 22 -10.04 10.91 -0.95
CA LEU A 22 -10.95 11.99 -0.53
C LEU A 22 -10.28 13.39 -0.55
N ALA A 23 -8.97 13.49 -0.32
CA ALA A 23 -8.32 14.78 -0.08
C ALA A 23 -7.86 15.52 -1.36
N GLU A 24 -7.62 14.80 -2.46
CA GLU A 24 -7.08 15.38 -3.70
C GLU A 24 -8.08 15.41 -4.86
N HIS A 25 -9.15 14.61 -4.82
CA HIS A 25 -10.05 14.42 -5.96
C HIS A 25 -11.55 14.66 -5.68
N ASP A 26 -11.93 15.09 -4.46
CA ASP A 26 -13.36 15.23 -4.06
C ASP A 26 -14.16 13.93 -4.30
N MET A 27 -13.50 12.79 -4.12
CA MET A 27 -14.07 11.45 -4.34
C MET A 27 -14.72 10.91 -3.08
N THR A 28 -15.90 10.32 -3.20
CA THR A 28 -16.55 9.60 -2.11
C THR A 28 -15.76 8.37 -1.67
N GLN A 29 -15.99 7.90 -0.44
CA GLN A 29 -15.37 6.68 0.08
C GLN A 29 -15.61 5.46 -0.84
N ASP A 30 -16.83 5.33 -1.37
CA ASP A 30 -17.19 4.26 -2.30
C ASP A 30 -16.40 4.32 -3.62
N GLU A 31 -16.10 5.52 -4.12
CA GLU A 31 -15.30 5.71 -5.33
C GLU A 31 -13.84 5.37 -5.08
N ALA A 32 -13.32 5.75 -3.92
CA ALA A 32 -11.97 5.43 -3.49
C ALA A 32 -11.76 3.91 -3.32
N GLU A 33 -12.74 3.24 -2.75
CA GLU A 33 -12.80 1.78 -2.61
C GLU A 33 -12.82 1.07 -3.98
N ARG A 34 -13.64 1.55 -4.92
CA ARG A 34 -13.68 1.02 -6.29
C ARG A 34 -12.38 1.24 -7.04
N LEU A 35 -11.76 2.41 -6.89
CA LEU A 35 -10.47 2.72 -7.50
C LEU A 35 -9.39 1.77 -6.98
N ALA A 36 -9.30 1.59 -5.66
CA ALA A 36 -8.36 0.65 -5.06
C ALA A 36 -8.58 -0.79 -5.55
N ALA A 37 -9.83 -1.25 -5.64
CA ALA A 37 -10.16 -2.59 -6.15
C ALA A 37 -9.75 -2.77 -7.63
N ASP A 38 -10.02 -1.77 -8.47
CA ASP A 38 -9.64 -1.79 -9.90
C ASP A 38 -8.11 -1.80 -10.08
N ILE A 39 -7.38 -0.99 -9.29
CA ILE A 39 -5.92 -1.00 -9.29
C ILE A 39 -5.37 -2.36 -8.85
N ILE A 40 -5.92 -2.96 -7.79
CA ILE A 40 -5.52 -4.29 -7.30
C ILE A 40 -5.72 -5.34 -8.40
N ILE A 41 -6.86 -5.33 -9.11
CA ILE A 41 -7.13 -6.29 -10.19
C ILE A 41 -6.15 -6.09 -11.34
N LYS A 42 -5.94 -4.85 -11.78
CA LYS A 42 -5.02 -4.53 -12.89
C LYS A 42 -3.59 -4.93 -12.57
N CYS A 43 -3.07 -4.53 -11.42
CA CYS A 43 -1.72 -4.92 -10.99
C CYS A 43 -1.61 -6.42 -10.74
N GLY A 44 -2.67 -7.04 -10.21
CA GLY A 44 -2.78 -8.48 -10.05
C GLY A 44 -2.52 -9.25 -11.35
N HIS A 45 -3.19 -8.80 -12.42
CA HIS A 45 -3.03 -9.33 -13.76
C HIS A 45 -1.67 -9.01 -14.39
N GLU A 46 -1.17 -7.78 -14.25
CA GLU A 46 0.10 -7.35 -14.85
C GLU A 46 1.32 -8.15 -14.35
N VAL A 47 1.33 -8.55 -13.07
CA VAL A 47 2.46 -9.27 -12.46
C VAL A 47 2.20 -10.76 -12.22
N ASP A 48 1.03 -11.26 -12.65
CA ASP A 48 0.60 -12.65 -12.43
C ASP A 48 0.71 -13.08 -10.95
N ILE A 49 0.36 -12.19 -10.02
CA ILE A 49 0.41 -12.50 -8.59
C ILE A 49 -0.86 -13.26 -8.19
N SER A 50 -0.70 -14.30 -7.36
CA SER A 50 -1.87 -15.03 -6.89
C SER A 50 -2.71 -14.18 -5.93
N LYS A 51 -4.01 -14.48 -5.85
CA LYS A 51 -4.90 -13.85 -4.86
C LYS A 51 -4.37 -14.01 -3.43
N GLN A 52 -3.79 -15.17 -3.11
CA GLN A 52 -3.24 -15.43 -1.79
C GLN A 52 -2.00 -14.57 -1.49
N GLU A 53 -1.09 -14.41 -2.44
CA GLU A 53 0.06 -13.51 -2.28
C GLU A 53 -0.39 -12.05 -2.18
N THR A 54 -1.39 -11.64 -2.96
CA THR A 54 -1.98 -10.30 -2.86
C THR A 54 -2.54 -10.05 -1.46
N LEU A 55 -3.26 -11.02 -0.89
CA LEU A 55 -3.78 -10.91 0.48
C LEU A 55 -2.68 -10.81 1.53
N ASN A 56 -1.48 -11.35 1.29
CA ASN A 56 -0.35 -11.27 2.23
C ASN A 56 0.33 -9.89 2.24
N LEU A 57 -0.01 -8.99 1.31
CA LEU A 57 0.52 -7.62 1.22
C LEU A 57 -0.23 -6.63 2.13
N PHE A 58 -1.31 -7.06 2.79
CA PHE A 58 -2.07 -6.22 3.70
C PHE A 58 -1.63 -6.47 5.16
N PRO A 59 -1.33 -5.42 5.95
CA PRO A 59 -0.74 -5.54 7.28
C PRO A 59 -1.67 -6.22 8.29
N GLU A 60 -2.97 -6.25 8.01
CA GLU A 60 -3.98 -6.94 8.82
C GLU A 60 -3.86 -8.47 8.75
N THR A 61 -3.15 -8.98 7.74
CA THR A 61 -2.96 -10.40 7.44
C THR A 61 -1.48 -10.81 7.39
N SER A 62 -0.54 -9.87 7.38
CA SER A 62 0.85 -10.17 7.00
C SER A 62 1.72 -10.60 8.19
N SER A 63 1.84 -11.92 8.38
CA SER A 63 3.04 -12.53 8.97
C SER A 63 4.25 -12.52 8.00
N ALA A 64 4.04 -12.08 6.75
CA ALA A 64 4.97 -12.19 5.63
C ALA A 64 5.91 -10.99 5.43
N ILE A 65 5.88 -10.00 6.33
CA ILE A 65 6.59 -8.70 6.20
C ILE A 65 8.12 -8.87 6.02
N GLY A 66 8.70 -10.01 6.39
CA GLY A 66 10.13 -10.27 6.16
C GLY A 66 10.49 -10.83 4.78
N ASN A 67 9.52 -11.44 4.06
CA ASN A 67 9.78 -12.34 2.94
C ASN A 67 8.88 -12.02 1.73
N MET A 68 8.90 -10.78 1.25
CA MET A 68 8.18 -10.43 0.02
C MET A 68 8.79 -11.15 -1.18
N THR A 69 7.97 -11.85 -1.96
CA THR A 69 8.36 -12.44 -3.24
C THR A 69 8.61 -11.34 -4.28
N ASP A 70 9.28 -11.66 -5.38
CA ASP A 70 9.48 -10.67 -6.45
C ASP A 70 8.16 -10.22 -7.07
N LYS A 71 7.17 -11.12 -7.18
CA LYS A 71 5.80 -10.78 -7.60
C LYS A 71 5.13 -9.79 -6.64
N MET A 72 5.29 -9.98 -5.33
CA MET A 72 4.79 -9.04 -4.33
C MET A 72 5.42 -7.65 -4.47
N LYS A 73 6.74 -7.58 -4.65
CA LYS A 73 7.46 -6.32 -4.85
C LYS A 73 7.00 -5.60 -6.13
N GLN A 74 6.85 -6.35 -7.23
CA GLN A 74 6.37 -5.83 -8.51
C GLN A 74 4.92 -5.34 -8.42
N PHE A 75 4.06 -6.08 -7.70
CA PHE A 75 2.69 -5.66 -7.43
C PHE A 75 2.65 -4.32 -6.70
N MET A 76 3.45 -4.15 -5.63
CA MET A 76 3.47 -2.90 -4.86
C MET A 76 3.96 -1.72 -5.70
N LEU A 77 5.00 -1.92 -6.52
CA LEU A 77 5.46 -0.90 -7.46
C LEU A 77 4.36 -0.51 -8.47
N CYS A 78 3.64 -1.48 -9.04
CA CYS A 78 2.51 -1.21 -9.92
C CYS A 78 1.41 -0.42 -9.21
N PHE A 79 1.06 -0.86 -8.00
CA PHE A 79 0.02 -0.25 -7.18
C PHE A 79 0.33 1.22 -6.89
N TYR A 80 1.56 1.52 -6.47
CA TYR A 80 1.99 2.89 -6.18
C TYR A 80 2.08 3.77 -7.42
N LYS A 81 2.50 3.24 -8.57
CA LYS A 81 2.47 3.99 -9.84
C LYS A 81 1.05 4.35 -10.26
N LYS A 82 0.08 3.44 -10.10
CA LYS A 82 -1.33 3.71 -10.46
C LYS A 82 -2.05 4.63 -9.48
N LEU A 83 -1.55 4.77 -8.25
CA LEU A 83 -1.99 5.78 -7.30
C LEU A 83 -1.22 7.10 -7.42
N GLU A 84 -0.32 7.22 -8.42
CA GLU A 84 0.52 8.41 -8.63
C GLU A 84 1.41 8.78 -7.44
N LEU A 85 1.62 7.83 -6.52
CA LEU A 85 2.53 7.97 -5.37
C LEU A 85 4.01 7.86 -5.78
N ILE A 86 4.25 7.39 -7.00
CA ILE A 86 5.56 7.35 -7.64
C ILE A 86 5.42 8.08 -8.97
N ASP A 87 6.23 9.11 -9.17
CA ASP A 87 6.21 9.90 -10.39
C ASP A 87 6.75 9.13 -11.61
N ALA A 88 6.64 9.73 -12.79
CA ALA A 88 7.13 9.14 -14.04
C ALA A 88 8.65 8.88 -14.05
N THR A 89 9.41 9.46 -13.12
CA THR A 89 10.85 9.29 -12.95
C THR A 89 11.21 8.23 -11.90
N GLY A 90 10.21 7.54 -11.34
CA GLY A 90 10.40 6.53 -10.30
C GLY A 90 10.56 7.11 -8.90
N LYS A 91 10.47 8.43 -8.72
CA LYS A 91 10.64 9.05 -7.40
C LYS A 91 9.33 9.01 -6.62
N PRO A 92 9.39 8.66 -5.31
CA PRO A 92 8.23 8.77 -4.44
C PRO A 92 7.76 10.22 -4.32
N ASP A 93 6.47 10.45 -4.52
CA ASP A 93 5.81 11.67 -4.06
C ASP A 93 5.66 11.59 -2.53
N VAL A 94 6.49 12.36 -1.83
CA VAL A 94 6.55 12.33 -0.36
C VAL A 94 5.25 12.83 0.27
N GLU A 95 4.58 13.81 -0.33
CA GLU A 95 3.35 14.36 0.20
C GLU A 95 2.20 13.36 0.02
N GLY A 96 2.02 12.82 -1.18
CA GLY A 96 1.08 11.75 -1.48
C GLY A 96 1.32 10.51 -0.61
N PHE A 97 2.57 10.03 -0.48
CA PHE A 97 2.89 8.88 0.37
C PHE A 97 2.58 9.15 1.85
N THR A 98 2.82 10.38 2.33
CA THR A 98 2.48 10.76 3.69
C THR A 98 0.97 10.68 3.91
N LEU A 99 0.19 11.33 3.05
CA LEU A 99 -1.28 11.30 3.13
C LEU A 99 -1.78 9.86 3.08
N TYR A 100 -1.22 9.04 2.20
CA TYR A 100 -1.61 7.64 2.02
C TYR A 100 -1.43 6.85 3.32
N LEU A 101 -0.25 6.94 3.90
CA LEU A 101 0.11 6.21 5.10
C LEU A 101 -0.63 6.76 6.32
N GLU A 102 -0.88 8.06 6.41
CA GLU A 102 -1.69 8.64 7.49
C GLU A 102 -3.14 8.17 7.46
N ASN A 103 -3.70 7.98 6.26
CA ASN A 103 -5.05 7.43 6.10
C ASN A 103 -5.10 5.92 6.34
N ARG A 104 -4.04 5.20 5.94
CA ARG A 104 -3.90 3.77 6.22
C ARG A 104 -3.64 3.46 7.70
N PHE A 105 -2.98 4.37 8.42
CA PHE A 105 -2.62 4.20 9.83
C PHE A 105 -3.10 5.40 10.66
N PRO A 106 -4.41 5.62 10.80
CA PRO A 106 -4.95 6.84 11.42
C PRO A 106 -4.57 6.96 12.90
N ALA A 107 -4.39 5.84 13.60
CA ALA A 107 -3.91 5.83 15.00
C ALA A 107 -2.40 6.12 15.15
N LYS A 108 -1.64 6.13 14.05
CA LYS A 108 -0.17 6.27 14.03
C LYS A 108 0.30 7.42 13.14
N LYS A 109 -0.57 8.38 12.79
CA LYS A 109 -0.20 9.54 11.93
C LYS A 109 1.10 10.23 12.35
N HIS A 110 1.29 10.44 13.65
CA HIS A 110 2.52 11.06 14.20
C HIS A 110 3.82 10.29 13.89
N LYS A 111 3.75 8.99 13.57
CA LYS A 111 4.90 8.17 13.17
C LYS A 111 5.16 8.20 11.65
N VAL A 112 4.18 8.61 10.83
CA VAL A 112 4.24 8.45 9.37
C VAL A 112 5.36 9.26 8.77
N LYS A 113 5.33 10.60 8.90
CA LYS A 113 6.37 11.48 8.34
C LYS A 113 7.80 11.11 8.75
N PRO A 114 8.14 10.95 10.04
CA PRO A 114 9.52 10.61 10.43
C PRO A 114 9.94 9.23 9.92
N THR A 115 9.02 8.28 9.86
CA THR A 115 9.31 6.94 9.33
C THR A 115 9.51 6.95 7.82
N LEU A 116 8.67 7.67 7.08
CA LEU A 116 8.80 7.80 5.64
C LEU A 116 10.15 8.41 5.26
N ALA A 117 10.55 9.51 5.92
CA ALA A 117 11.85 10.13 5.71
C ALA A 117 13.01 9.13 5.93
N LYS A 118 12.96 8.37 7.04
CA LYS A 118 13.94 7.33 7.35
C LYS A 118 13.98 6.20 6.32
N CYS A 119 12.82 5.74 5.84
CA CYS A 119 12.72 4.60 4.92
C CYS A 119 13.08 4.95 3.47
N LEU A 120 12.98 6.23 3.10
CA LEU A 120 13.40 6.75 1.80
C LEU A 120 14.88 7.13 1.74
N GLU A 121 15.54 7.31 2.89
CA GLU A 121 16.95 7.69 2.95
C GLU A 121 17.86 6.66 2.26
N GLY A 122 18.67 7.11 1.30
CA GLY A 122 19.64 6.27 0.58
C GLY A 122 19.04 5.33 -0.48
N GLN A 123 17.74 5.40 -0.76
CA GLN A 123 17.10 4.59 -1.80
C GLN A 123 17.29 5.23 -3.19
N THR A 124 17.61 4.42 -4.19
CA THR A 124 17.64 4.83 -5.61
C THR A 124 16.28 4.57 -6.28
N ALA A 125 15.94 5.39 -7.27
CA ALA A 125 14.56 5.59 -7.74
C ALA A 125 13.87 4.42 -8.47
N ASP A 126 14.53 3.33 -8.87
CA ASP A 126 13.96 2.56 -10.00
C ASP A 126 14.06 1.03 -9.93
N THR A 127 14.14 0.43 -8.74
CA THR A 127 14.05 -1.03 -8.61
C THR A 127 12.86 -1.48 -7.76
N PHE A 128 12.16 -2.53 -8.20
CA PHE A 128 11.11 -3.16 -7.38
C PHE A 128 11.67 -3.68 -6.04
N GLU A 129 12.97 -3.97 -5.96
CA GLU A 129 13.65 -4.27 -4.71
C GLU A 129 13.69 -3.08 -3.73
N ALA A 130 13.90 -1.86 -4.23
CA ALA A 130 13.87 -0.66 -3.41
C ALA A 130 12.48 -0.47 -2.79
N MET A 131 11.41 -0.65 -3.59
CA MET A 131 10.04 -0.58 -3.08
C MET A 131 9.75 -1.64 -2.03
N GLY A 132 10.16 -2.89 -2.24
CA GLY A 132 10.05 -3.92 -1.22
C GLY A 132 10.75 -3.53 0.09
N LYS A 133 11.97 -2.96 0.02
CA LYS A 133 12.68 -2.50 1.22
C LYS A 133 11.97 -1.34 1.93
N ILE A 134 11.41 -0.40 1.16
CA ILE A 134 10.62 0.73 1.68
C ILE A 134 9.40 0.19 2.43
N ASP A 135 8.61 -0.69 1.82
CA ASP A 135 7.41 -1.24 2.45
C ASP A 135 7.72 -1.98 3.74
N ILE A 136 8.74 -2.83 3.73
CA ILE A 136 9.18 -3.56 4.92
C ILE A 136 9.63 -2.58 6.01
N CYS A 137 10.37 -1.53 5.65
CA CYS A 137 10.79 -0.50 6.59
C CYS A 137 9.60 0.26 7.19
N LEU A 138 8.65 0.70 6.36
CA LEU A 138 7.45 1.42 6.79
C LEU A 138 6.62 0.57 7.74
N ILE A 139 6.34 -0.67 7.37
CA ILE A 139 5.51 -1.57 8.18
C ILE A 139 6.16 -1.82 9.55
N LYS A 140 7.45 -2.13 9.59
CA LYS A 140 8.16 -2.36 10.86
C LYS A 140 8.15 -1.14 11.77
N ASN A 141 8.35 0.06 11.24
CA ASN A 141 8.50 1.26 12.06
C ASN A 141 7.17 1.96 12.39
N ILE A 142 6.10 1.71 11.63
CA ILE A 142 4.76 2.25 11.89
C ILE A 142 3.95 1.30 12.81
N LEU A 143 4.03 -0.02 12.59
CA LEU A 143 3.23 -1.00 13.33
C LEU A 143 3.82 -1.41 14.69
N GLU A 144 5.14 -1.42 14.84
CA GLU A 144 5.82 -1.59 16.14
C GLU A 144 5.76 -0.26 16.95
#